data_AF-A0A371PUS1-F1
#
_entry.id   AF-A0A371PUS1-F1
#
_cell.length_a   1.000
_cell.length_b   1.000
_cell.length_c   1.000
_cell.angle_alpha   90.00
_cell.angle_beta   90.00
_cell.angle_gamma   90.00
#
_symmetry.space_group_name_H-M   'P 1'
#
loop_
_entity.id
_entity.type
_entity.pdbx_description
1 polymer ?
#
loop_
_entity_poly.entity_id
_entity_poly.type
_entity_poly.pdbx_seq_one_letter_code
_entity_poly.pdbx_strand_id
1 'polypeptide(L)'
;MIQLVDAALEDRVREGLGRPAGLTVEFTPPTGGKRPGETPGTKTVGIYLHDIREDLDRRQTGTVNLYSDDKPDPRKVAHHDPPRYARLSYLVTAWTSDPRQSHQMLGDLLIDLARDREFAVQLPESLEAMRLSALLEVGRPPIGERALAELWSAVGHFLQPVLNVTVVLPLPTHMPAFYTHWVTKNLELPDSRIEFPLPTPPPHWKKWPPKPKPKPKPQPPSTSTPTSTPQPPATGSGTEEGT
;
A
#
# COMPACT_ATOMS: atom_id res chain seq x y z
N MET A 1 -7.37 -9.84 13.43
CA MET A 1 -6.41 -10.40 12.47
C MET A 1 -4.97 -10.16 12.88
N ILE A 2 -4.60 -8.94 13.29
CA ILE A 2 -3.23 -8.65 13.75
C ILE A 2 -2.84 -9.56 14.92
N GLN A 3 -3.72 -9.79 15.88
CA GLN A 3 -3.47 -10.72 16.99
C GLN A 3 -3.19 -12.17 16.56
N LEU A 4 -3.68 -12.59 15.39
CA LEU A 4 -3.42 -13.93 14.84
C LEU A 4 -2.00 -13.99 14.28
N VAL A 5 -1.55 -12.89 13.68
CA VAL A 5 -0.16 -12.73 13.22
C VAL A 5 0.79 -12.64 14.41
N ASP A 6 0.42 -11.90 15.46
CA ASP A 6 1.24 -11.78 16.67
C ASP A 6 1.44 -13.15 17.33
N ALA A 7 0.36 -13.92 17.51
CA ALA A 7 0.44 -15.28 18.04
C ALA A 7 1.29 -16.21 17.16
N ALA A 8 1.10 -16.17 15.83
CA ALA A 8 1.88 -16.98 14.89
C ALA A 8 3.37 -16.60 14.90
N LEU A 9 3.71 -15.31 15.02
CA LEU A 9 5.09 -14.85 15.11
C LEU A 9 5.73 -15.28 16.43
N GLU A 10 5.01 -15.20 17.55
CA GLU A 10 5.49 -15.68 18.84
C GLU A 10 5.81 -17.18 18.80
N ASP A 11 4.89 -17.99 18.25
CA ASP A 11 5.09 -19.42 18.09
C ASP A 11 6.28 -19.73 17.18
N ARG A 12 6.37 -19.07 16.02
CA ARG A 12 7.48 -19.25 15.08
C ARG A 12 8.83 -18.89 15.69
N VAL A 13 8.92 -17.80 16.44
CA VAL A 13 10.14 -17.38 17.15
C VAL A 13 10.54 -18.40 18.21
N ARG A 14 9.58 -18.90 19.00
CA ARG A 14 9.83 -19.91 20.03
C ARG A 14 10.34 -21.21 19.41
N GLU A 15 9.76 -21.62 18.28
CA GLU A 15 10.19 -22.81 17.55
C GLU A 15 11.56 -22.64 16.89
N GLY A 16 11.79 -21.53 16.20
CA GLY A 16 13.05 -21.23 15.53
C GLY A 16 14.25 -21.20 16.47
N LEU A 17 14.05 -20.78 17.72
CA LEU A 17 15.09 -20.79 18.76
C LEU A 17 15.19 -22.11 19.54
N GLY A 18 14.37 -23.11 19.23
CA GLY A 18 14.36 -24.41 19.91
C GLY A 18 13.82 -24.36 21.35
N ARG A 19 12.91 -23.42 21.65
CA ARG A 19 12.27 -23.22 22.96
C ARG A 19 13.26 -23.26 24.14
N PRO A 20 14.31 -22.44 24.14
CA PRO A 20 15.31 -22.47 25.19
C PRO A 20 14.70 -22.04 26.53
N ALA A 21 15.19 -22.62 27.62
CA ALA A 21 14.77 -22.22 28.97
C ALA A 21 15.04 -20.72 29.19
N GLY A 22 14.09 -20.03 29.82
CA GLY A 22 14.20 -18.58 30.07
C GLY A 22 13.99 -17.69 28.85
N LEU A 23 13.50 -18.23 27.72
CA LEU A 23 13.05 -17.42 26.58
C LEU A 23 11.75 -16.71 26.91
N THR A 24 11.76 -15.39 26.81
CA THR A 24 10.58 -14.53 26.91
C THR A 24 10.36 -13.84 25.57
N VAL A 25 9.12 -13.77 25.09
CA VAL A 25 8.74 -13.00 23.90
C VAL A 25 7.87 -11.84 24.35
N GLU A 26 8.21 -10.62 23.94
CA GLU A 26 7.51 -9.39 24.35
C GLU A 26 7.12 -8.56 23.11
N PHE A 27 5.95 -7.94 23.15
CA PHE A 27 5.44 -7.08 22.08
C PHE A 27 5.58 -5.58 22.38
N THR A 28 6.36 -5.25 23.39
CA THR A 28 6.58 -3.87 23.86
C THR A 28 7.57 -3.16 22.93
N PRO A 29 7.40 -1.84 22.67
CA PRO A 29 8.41 -1.07 21.96
C PRO A 29 9.77 -1.15 22.68
N PRO A 30 10.89 -1.08 21.93
CA PRO A 30 12.24 -1.15 22.50
C PRO A 30 12.64 0.15 23.21
N THR A 31 11.80 0.72 24.07
CA THR A 31 12.05 2.01 24.74
C THR A 31 12.89 1.87 26.01
N GLY A 32 13.71 2.89 26.27
CA GLY A 32 14.84 2.92 27.22
C GLY A 32 14.53 2.85 28.72
N GLY A 33 13.71 1.89 29.15
CA GLY A 33 13.58 1.48 30.54
C GLY A 33 14.58 0.38 30.91
N LYS A 34 14.14 -0.51 31.81
CA LYS A 34 14.90 -1.73 32.18
C LYS A 34 15.12 -2.57 30.91
N ARG A 35 16.38 -2.90 30.59
CA ARG A 35 16.68 -3.78 29.46
C ARG A 35 16.12 -5.18 29.76
N PRO A 36 15.20 -5.71 28.96
CA PRO A 36 14.83 -7.11 29.06
C PRO A 36 16.10 -7.96 28.90
N GLY A 37 16.26 -9.05 29.65
CA GLY A 37 17.49 -9.88 29.58
C GLY A 37 18.71 -9.36 30.36
N GLU A 38 18.58 -8.31 31.18
CA GLU A 38 19.66 -7.86 32.09
C GLU A 38 19.95 -8.88 33.21
N THR A 39 18.98 -9.74 33.51
CA THR A 39 19.17 -10.86 34.44
C THR A 39 19.94 -12.00 33.75
N PRO A 40 21.06 -12.47 34.32
CA PRO A 40 21.82 -13.59 33.77
C PRO A 40 20.93 -14.81 33.52
N GLY A 41 21.08 -15.42 32.35
CA GLY A 41 20.29 -16.59 31.93
C GLY A 41 18.91 -16.28 31.34
N THR A 42 18.50 -15.01 31.28
CA THR A 42 17.26 -14.61 30.59
C THR A 42 17.56 -14.27 29.13
N LYS A 43 16.73 -14.79 28.22
CA LYS A 43 16.77 -14.49 26.79
C LYS A 43 15.46 -13.84 26.42
N THR A 44 15.47 -12.62 25.89
CA THR A 44 14.23 -11.93 25.50
C THR A 44 14.24 -11.62 24.02
N VAL A 45 13.15 -11.92 23.33
CA VAL A 45 12.91 -11.49 21.95
C VAL A 45 11.79 -10.45 21.97
N GLY A 46 12.10 -9.23 21.52
CA GLY A 46 11.12 -8.16 21.39
C GLY A 46 10.59 -8.08 19.97
N ILE A 47 9.28 -8.07 19.78
CA ILE A 47 8.59 -8.00 18.49
C ILE A 47 7.70 -6.74 18.49
N TYR A 48 8.12 -5.69 17.80
CA TYR A 48 7.39 -4.42 17.81
C TYR A 48 6.77 -4.11 16.44
N LEU A 49 5.44 -3.97 16.40
CA LEU A 49 4.71 -3.53 15.20
C LEU A 49 4.83 -2.01 15.04
N HIS A 50 5.58 -1.56 14.03
CA HIS A 50 5.88 -0.13 13.85
C HIS A 50 5.09 0.54 12.72
N ASP A 51 4.59 -0.24 11.75
CA ASP A 51 3.89 0.29 10.58
C ASP A 51 2.82 -0.70 10.10
N ILE A 52 1.64 -0.18 9.77
CA ILE A 52 0.48 -0.94 9.29
C ILE A 52 -0.01 -0.23 8.02
N ARG A 53 0.02 -0.93 6.88
CA ARG A 53 -0.36 -0.37 5.59
C ARG A 53 -1.21 -1.33 4.77
N GLU A 54 -1.93 -0.78 3.80
CA GLU A 54 -2.45 -1.58 2.69
C GLU A 54 -1.30 -1.82 1.68
N ASP A 55 -1.19 -3.04 1.17
CA ASP A 55 -0.27 -3.35 0.07
C ASP A 55 -0.90 -2.88 -1.25
N LEU A 56 -0.53 -1.66 -1.67
CA LEU A 56 -1.04 -1.04 -2.88
C LEU A 56 -0.51 -1.67 -4.16
N ASP A 57 0.65 -2.33 -4.12
CA ASP A 57 1.21 -3.03 -5.30
C ASP A 57 0.37 -4.26 -5.65
N ARG A 58 -0.27 -4.87 -4.63
CA ARG A 58 -1.21 -5.98 -4.79
C ARG A 58 -2.66 -5.52 -4.92
N ARG A 59 -2.93 -4.23 -4.73
CA ARG A 59 -4.28 -3.69 -4.81
C ARG A 59 -4.74 -3.68 -6.26
N GLN A 60 -5.66 -4.58 -6.56
CA GLN A 60 -6.33 -4.59 -7.86
C GLN A 60 -7.45 -3.54 -7.88
N THR A 61 -7.71 -2.97 -9.05
CA THR A 61 -8.86 -2.09 -9.29
C THR A 61 -9.84 -2.80 -10.23
N GLY A 62 -11.13 -2.65 -9.98
CA GLY A 62 -12.17 -3.29 -10.78
C GLY A 62 -13.37 -3.72 -9.94
N THR A 63 -14.37 -4.27 -10.61
CA THR A 63 -15.56 -4.82 -9.99
C THR A 63 -15.66 -6.29 -10.32
N VAL A 64 -15.66 -7.12 -9.28
CA VAL A 64 -15.83 -8.55 -9.38
C VAL A 64 -17.32 -8.85 -9.37
N ASN A 65 -17.84 -9.43 -10.45
CA ASN A 65 -19.27 -9.77 -10.55
C ASN A 65 -19.51 -11.21 -10.07
N LEU A 66 -20.45 -11.39 -9.16
CA LEU A 66 -20.93 -12.72 -8.77
C LEU A 66 -22.10 -13.11 -9.67
N TYR A 67 -22.06 -14.32 -10.22
CA TYR A 67 -23.12 -14.88 -11.05
C TYR A 67 -23.81 -16.03 -10.32
N SER A 68 -25.11 -16.24 -10.58
CA SER A 68 -25.86 -17.37 -10.05
C SER A 68 -25.49 -18.65 -10.79
N ASP A 69 -25.17 -19.71 -10.05
CA ASP A 69 -24.89 -21.05 -10.62
C ASP A 69 -26.17 -21.81 -11.03
N ASP A 70 -27.35 -21.34 -10.62
CA ASP A 70 -28.61 -22.10 -10.68
C ASP A 70 -29.39 -21.96 -12.01
N LYS A 71 -28.84 -21.33 -13.05
CA LYS A 71 -29.56 -21.13 -14.33
C LYS A 71 -28.67 -21.29 -15.58
N PRO A 72 -29.25 -21.71 -16.72
CA PRO A 72 -28.54 -21.82 -18.01
C PRO A 72 -28.06 -20.46 -18.55
N ASP A 73 -28.56 -19.35 -18.00
CA ASP A 73 -28.09 -17.99 -18.27
C ASP A 73 -27.63 -17.35 -16.95
N PRO A 74 -26.31 -17.18 -16.72
CA PRO A 74 -25.78 -16.69 -15.47
C PRO A 74 -26.18 -15.22 -15.28
N ARG A 75 -27.14 -14.97 -14.38
CA ARG A 75 -27.50 -13.60 -13.98
C ARG A 75 -26.56 -13.11 -12.90
N LYS A 76 -26.12 -11.85 -13.03
CA LYS A 76 -25.35 -11.15 -12.00
C LYS A 76 -26.20 -11.01 -10.74
N VAL A 77 -25.72 -11.59 -9.64
CA VAL A 77 -26.37 -11.56 -8.31
C VAL A 77 -25.77 -10.47 -7.44
N ALA A 78 -24.45 -10.23 -7.55
CA ALA A 78 -23.77 -9.24 -6.72
C ALA A 78 -22.51 -8.65 -7.41
N HIS A 79 -21.93 -7.62 -6.80
CA HIS A 79 -20.68 -7.00 -7.23
C HIS A 79 -19.80 -6.66 -6.02
N HIS A 80 -18.51 -6.94 -6.13
CA HIS A 80 -17.55 -6.83 -5.04
C HIS A 80 -16.24 -6.18 -5.47
N ASP A 81 -15.54 -5.60 -4.50
CA ASP A 81 -14.17 -5.14 -4.67
C ASP A 81 -13.21 -6.35 -4.68
N PRO A 82 -12.10 -6.29 -5.42
CA PRO A 82 -11.08 -7.33 -5.38
C PRO A 82 -10.40 -7.44 -3.99
N PRO A 83 -9.73 -8.58 -3.71
CA PRO A 83 -8.98 -8.80 -2.47
C PRO A 83 -8.02 -7.66 -2.15
N ARG A 84 -8.08 -7.19 -0.91
CA ARG A 84 -7.10 -6.25 -0.36
C ARG A 84 -6.11 -7.00 0.51
N TYR A 85 -4.89 -6.49 0.57
CA TYR A 85 -3.82 -7.06 1.38
C TYR A 85 -3.34 -6.02 2.39
N ALA A 86 -3.13 -6.44 3.62
CA ALA A 86 -2.45 -5.63 4.63
C ALA A 86 -0.97 -6.03 4.67
N ARG A 87 -0.12 -5.04 4.93
CA ARG A 87 1.30 -5.17 5.18
C ARG A 87 1.57 -4.70 6.61
N LEU A 88 2.01 -5.62 7.45
CA LEU A 88 2.36 -5.39 8.86
C LEU A 88 3.87 -5.45 8.99
N SER A 89 4.50 -4.35 9.40
CA SER A 89 5.95 -4.25 9.50
C SER A 89 6.38 -4.31 10.97
N TYR A 90 7.17 -5.33 11.32
CA TYR A 90 7.65 -5.64 12.66
C TYR A 90 9.16 -5.43 12.77
N LEU A 91 9.60 -4.93 13.93
CA LEU A 91 10.99 -4.91 14.34
C LEU A 91 11.22 -6.02 15.35
N VAL A 92 12.07 -6.98 15.00
CA VAL A 92 12.47 -8.09 15.87
C VAL A 92 13.82 -7.79 16.47
N THR A 93 13.90 -7.85 17.80
CA THR A 93 15.10 -7.56 18.59
C THR A 93 15.40 -8.74 19.50
N ALA A 94 16.69 -8.98 19.77
CA ALA A 94 17.10 -9.99 20.74
C ALA A 94 17.91 -9.33 21.87
N TRP A 95 17.59 -9.70 23.10
CA TRP A 95 18.20 -9.21 24.31
C TRP A 95 18.73 -10.36 25.14
N THR A 96 20.02 -10.28 25.46
CA THR A 96 20.74 -11.20 26.34
C THR A 96 21.83 -10.41 27.07
N SER A 97 22.44 -11.02 28.09
CA SER A 97 23.58 -10.44 28.80
C SER A 97 24.86 -10.33 27.94
N ASP A 98 24.96 -11.08 26.84
CA ASP A 98 26.12 -11.12 25.94
C ASP A 98 25.74 -10.66 24.52
N PRO A 99 26.30 -9.55 24.00
CA PRO A 99 26.03 -9.08 22.65
C PRO A 99 26.23 -10.14 21.55
N ARG A 100 27.22 -11.05 21.72
CA ARG A 100 27.46 -12.10 20.74
C ARG A 100 26.33 -13.13 20.71
N GLN A 101 25.77 -13.48 21.87
CA GLN A 101 24.59 -14.35 21.93
C GLN A 101 23.36 -13.67 21.33
N SER A 102 23.19 -12.36 21.55
CA SER A 102 22.11 -11.62 20.89
C SER A 102 22.25 -11.67 19.36
N HIS A 103 23.48 -11.54 18.84
CA HIS A 103 23.74 -11.67 17.39
C HIS A 103 23.45 -13.09 16.89
N GLN A 104 23.83 -14.11 17.66
CA GLN A 104 23.58 -15.50 17.31
C GLN A 104 22.07 -15.79 17.26
N MET A 105 21.31 -15.34 18.26
CA MET A 105 19.85 -15.48 18.27
C MET A 105 19.19 -14.80 17.07
N LEU A 106 19.64 -13.59 16.69
CA LEU A 106 19.12 -12.91 15.50
C LEU A 106 19.51 -13.62 14.21
N GLY A 107 20.71 -14.22 14.15
CA GLY A 107 21.15 -15.05 13.03
C GLY A 107 20.28 -16.30 12.87
N ASP A 108 20.01 -16.99 13.97
CA ASP A 108 19.15 -18.18 14.00
C ASP A 108 17.72 -17.83 13.57
N LEU A 109 17.16 -16.73 14.10
CA LEU A 109 15.85 -16.22 13.69
C LEU A 109 15.82 -15.78 12.23
N LEU A 110 16.86 -15.14 11.72
CA LEU A 110 16.95 -14.75 10.31
C LEU A 110 16.89 -15.99 9.41
N ILE A 111 17.67 -17.04 9.72
CA ILE A 111 17.68 -18.28 8.95
C ILE A 111 16.32 -18.98 9.02
N ASP A 112 15.72 -19.06 10.20
CA ASP A 112 14.44 -19.73 10.39
C ASP A 112 13.28 -18.99 9.72
N LEU A 113 13.17 -17.67 9.91
CA LEU A 113 12.11 -16.85 9.32
C LEU A 113 12.27 -16.74 7.80
N ALA A 114 13.49 -16.75 7.26
CA ALA A 114 13.72 -16.68 5.82
C ALA A 114 13.55 -18.04 5.11
N ARG A 115 13.31 -19.13 5.85
CA ARG A 115 13.19 -20.49 5.30
C ARG A 115 12.00 -20.63 4.34
N ASP A 116 10.84 -20.15 4.77
CA ASP A 116 9.58 -20.30 4.05
C ASP A 116 8.96 -18.92 3.79
N ARG A 117 8.52 -18.70 2.55
CA ARG A 117 7.82 -17.46 2.17
C ARG A 117 6.37 -17.47 2.61
N GLU A 118 5.77 -18.65 2.74
CA GLU A 118 4.41 -18.81 3.24
C GLU A 118 4.44 -18.78 4.76
N PHE A 119 3.59 -17.95 5.34
CA PHE A 119 3.49 -17.79 6.79
C PHE A 119 2.21 -18.46 7.28
N ALA A 120 2.39 -19.49 8.11
CA ALA A 120 1.29 -20.24 8.69
C ALA A 120 0.58 -19.39 9.76
N VAL A 121 -0.48 -18.69 9.36
CA VAL A 121 -1.38 -17.97 10.24
C VAL A 121 -2.73 -18.66 10.18
N GLN A 122 -3.36 -18.89 11.33
CA GLN A 122 -4.73 -19.41 11.40
C GLN A 122 -5.68 -18.31 10.92
N LEU A 123 -5.99 -18.32 9.63
CA LEU A 123 -6.86 -17.31 9.02
C LEU A 123 -8.33 -17.67 9.28
N PRO A 124 -9.25 -16.69 9.28
CA PRO A 124 -10.68 -16.98 9.26
C PRO A 124 -11.05 -17.97 8.15
N GLU A 125 -12.01 -18.87 8.42
CA GLU A 125 -12.47 -19.93 7.52
C GLU A 125 -12.77 -19.43 6.09
N SER A 126 -13.35 -18.23 5.98
CA SER A 126 -13.64 -17.59 4.69
C SER A 126 -12.39 -17.42 3.81
N LEU A 127 -11.24 -17.09 4.42
CA LEU A 127 -9.97 -16.91 3.72
C LEU A 127 -9.28 -18.26 3.44
N GLU A 128 -9.37 -19.20 4.37
CA GLU A 128 -8.83 -20.56 4.20
C GLU A 128 -9.48 -21.30 3.03
N ALA A 129 -10.79 -21.17 2.85
CA ALA A 129 -11.54 -21.77 1.74
C ALA A 129 -11.00 -21.33 0.36
N MET A 130 -10.40 -20.15 0.27
CA MET A 130 -9.80 -19.61 -0.96
C MET A 130 -8.33 -19.99 -1.15
N ARG A 131 -7.74 -20.78 -0.24
CA ARG A 131 -6.32 -21.16 -0.25
C ARG A 131 -5.38 -19.95 -0.30
N LEU A 132 -5.79 -18.84 0.33
CA LEU A 132 -4.94 -17.66 0.47
C LEU A 132 -4.08 -17.83 1.71
N SER A 133 -2.75 -17.66 1.56
CA SER A 133 -1.79 -17.73 2.66
C SER A 133 -1.25 -16.34 2.98
N ALA A 134 -0.87 -16.13 4.24
CA ALA A 134 -0.03 -14.99 4.59
C ALA A 134 1.38 -15.21 4.04
N LEU A 135 2.08 -14.12 3.75
CA LEU A 135 3.46 -14.14 3.25
C LEU A 135 4.38 -13.46 4.25
N LEU A 136 5.57 -14.03 4.40
CA LEU A 136 6.63 -13.49 5.25
C LEU A 136 7.75 -12.91 4.37
N GLU A 137 8.15 -11.67 4.66
CA GLU A 137 9.30 -11.01 4.06
C GLU A 137 10.28 -10.61 5.16
N VAL A 138 11.52 -11.08 5.09
CA VAL A 138 12.52 -10.93 6.15
C VAL A 138 13.73 -10.17 5.61
N GLY A 139 14.27 -9.24 6.40
CA GLY A 139 15.48 -8.50 6.04
C GLY A 139 15.30 -7.49 4.91
N ARG A 140 14.05 -7.18 4.52
CA ARG A 140 13.76 -6.12 3.55
C ARG A 140 14.03 -4.75 4.17
N PRO A 141 14.61 -3.79 3.43
CA PRO A 141 14.62 -2.41 3.89
C PRO A 141 13.16 -1.94 4.06
N PRO A 142 12.81 -1.27 5.17
CA PRO A 142 11.44 -0.84 5.41
C PRO A 142 11.03 0.25 4.41
N ILE A 143 9.75 0.22 4.05
CA ILE A 143 9.17 1.21 3.15
C ILE A 143 9.01 2.54 3.92
N GLY A 144 9.77 3.55 3.52
CA GLY A 144 9.77 4.86 4.19
C GLY A 144 10.86 4.97 5.25
N GLU A 145 12.12 4.82 4.82
CA GLU A 145 13.34 4.91 5.64
C GLU A 145 13.37 6.11 6.60
N ARG A 146 12.75 7.24 6.22
CA ARG A 146 12.62 8.42 7.08
C ARG A 146 11.82 8.15 8.35
N ALA A 147 10.67 7.49 8.26
CA ALA A 147 9.85 7.18 9.43
C ALA A 147 10.59 6.23 10.39
N LEU A 148 11.39 5.33 9.84
CA LEU A 148 12.26 4.46 10.64
C LEU A 148 13.39 5.25 11.32
N ALA A 149 14.03 6.19 10.62
CA ALA A 149 15.07 7.05 11.22
C ALA A 149 14.53 7.90 12.39
N GLU A 150 13.31 8.43 12.24
CA GLU A 150 12.62 9.15 13.33
C GLU A 150 12.30 8.21 14.50
N LEU A 151 11.85 6.97 14.23
CA LEU A 151 11.62 5.96 15.26
C LEU A 151 12.91 5.65 16.02
N TRP A 152 14.04 5.45 15.32
CA TRP A 152 15.34 5.23 15.97
C TRP A 152 15.78 6.41 16.82
N SER A 153 15.50 7.63 16.37
CA SER A 153 15.80 8.85 17.13
C SER A 153 14.94 8.96 18.39
N ALA A 154 13.66 8.55 18.31
CA ALA A 154 12.71 8.60 19.42
C ALA A 154 12.92 7.48 20.46
N VAL A 155 13.39 6.31 20.04
CA VAL A 155 13.64 5.13 20.90
C VAL A 155 14.82 5.37 21.86
N GLY A 156 15.66 6.37 21.61
CA GLY A 156 16.85 6.67 22.38
C GLY A 156 18.03 5.82 21.91
N HIS A 157 19.25 6.30 22.15
CA HIS A 157 20.51 5.78 21.60
C HIS A 157 20.90 4.37 22.07
N PHE A 158 20.10 3.35 21.73
CA PHE A 158 20.47 1.96 21.86
C PHE A 158 20.95 1.47 20.49
N LEU A 159 22.27 1.28 20.37
CA LEU A 159 22.86 0.60 19.23
C LEU A 159 22.59 -0.90 19.35
N GLN A 160 21.35 -1.31 19.04
CA GLN A 160 20.94 -2.70 19.03
C GLN A 160 20.67 -3.18 17.60
N PRO A 161 21.16 -4.37 17.22
CA PRO A 161 20.81 -4.97 15.95
C PRO A 161 19.33 -5.36 15.94
N VAL A 162 18.66 -5.03 14.83
CA VAL A 162 17.23 -5.27 14.65
C VAL A 162 17.01 -5.95 13.32
N LEU A 163 16.12 -6.93 13.32
CA LEU A 163 15.68 -7.65 12.13
C LEU A 163 14.30 -7.12 11.71
N ASN A 164 14.21 -6.57 10.50
CA ASN A 164 12.93 -6.15 9.94
C ASN A 164 12.18 -7.37 9.38
N VAL A 165 10.94 -7.56 9.82
CA VAL A 165 10.05 -8.65 9.40
C VAL A 165 8.74 -8.05 8.95
N THR A 166 8.30 -8.37 7.74
CA THR A 166 7.04 -7.88 7.19
C THR A 166 6.13 -9.04 6.90
N VAL A 167 4.90 -8.98 7.43
CA VAL A 167 3.85 -9.97 7.16
C VAL A 167 2.82 -9.35 6.22
N VAL A 168 2.59 -9.98 5.08
CA VAL A 168 1.55 -9.59 4.13
C VAL A 168 0.40 -10.58 4.26
N LEU A 169 -0.79 -10.10 4.62
CA LEU A 169 -1.95 -10.95 4.83
C LEU A 169 -3.17 -10.47 4.04
N PRO A 170 -3.99 -11.39 3.49
CA PRO A 170 -5.25 -11.02 2.85
C PRO A 170 -6.22 -10.46 3.89
N LEU A 171 -6.93 -9.40 3.55
CA LEU A 171 -8.00 -8.84 4.35
C LEU A 171 -9.34 -9.46 3.94
N PRO A 172 -10.24 -9.77 4.89
CA PRO A 172 -11.60 -10.17 4.64
C PRO A 172 -12.41 -8.94 4.24
N THR A 173 -12.06 -8.34 3.11
CA THR A 173 -13.01 -7.56 2.33
C THR A 173 -14.02 -8.51 1.70
N HIS A 174 -15.15 -8.02 1.20
CA HIS A 174 -16.13 -8.91 0.58
C HIS A 174 -15.47 -9.72 -0.54
N MET A 175 -15.38 -11.04 -0.35
CA MET A 175 -14.71 -11.96 -1.26
C MET A 175 -15.72 -13.03 -1.73
N PRO A 176 -16.01 -13.13 -3.04
CA PRO A 176 -16.94 -14.15 -3.55
C PRO A 176 -16.32 -15.56 -3.50
N ALA A 177 -17.18 -16.58 -3.43
CA ALA A 177 -16.78 -17.99 -3.37
C ALA A 177 -15.98 -18.48 -4.60
N PHE A 178 -16.18 -17.84 -5.76
CA PHE A 178 -15.39 -18.04 -6.97
C PHE A 178 -15.44 -16.79 -7.85
N TYR A 179 -14.41 -16.63 -8.68
CA TYR A 179 -14.26 -15.53 -9.64
C TYR A 179 -14.36 -16.12 -11.05
N THR A 180 -15.36 -15.72 -11.85
CA THR A 180 -15.54 -16.25 -13.22
C THR A 180 -14.72 -15.51 -14.29
N HIS A 181 -14.14 -14.36 -13.93
CA HIS A 181 -13.38 -13.50 -14.84
C HIS A 181 -12.20 -12.93 -14.06
N TRP A 182 -11.00 -13.35 -14.44
CA TRP A 182 -9.75 -12.75 -13.99
C TRP A 182 -9.09 -12.11 -15.20
N VAL A 183 -8.74 -10.82 -15.12
CA VAL A 183 -7.65 -10.31 -15.96
C VAL A 183 -6.37 -10.53 -15.16
N THR A 184 -5.82 -11.74 -15.25
CA THR A 184 -4.61 -12.16 -14.53
C THR A 184 -3.32 -12.04 -15.34
N LYS A 185 -3.41 -11.61 -16.60
CA LYS A 185 -2.23 -11.33 -17.43
C LYS A 185 -2.23 -9.87 -17.84
N ASN A 186 -1.02 -9.29 -17.90
CA ASN A 186 -0.81 -8.10 -18.72
C ASN A 186 -1.37 -8.39 -20.11
N LEU A 187 -2.01 -7.39 -20.72
CA LEU A 187 -2.42 -7.47 -22.11
C LEU A 187 -1.15 -7.67 -22.96
N GLU A 188 -0.82 -8.93 -23.25
CA GLU A 188 0.15 -9.27 -24.27
C GLU A 188 -0.53 -8.93 -25.59
N LEU A 189 -0.28 -7.71 -26.08
CA LEU A 189 -0.52 -7.41 -27.48
C LEU A 189 0.45 -8.30 -28.25
N PRO A 190 -0.02 -9.31 -29.00
CA PRO A 190 0.85 -10.00 -29.93
C PRO A 190 1.38 -8.96 -30.91
N ASP A 191 2.67 -9.06 -31.26
CA ASP A 191 3.33 -8.15 -32.22
C ASP A 191 2.72 -8.25 -33.64
N SER A 192 1.75 -9.14 -33.83
CA SER A 192 0.86 -9.14 -34.97
C SER A 192 -0.22 -8.07 -34.77
N ARG A 193 -0.29 -7.13 -35.73
CA ARG A 193 -1.46 -6.25 -35.94
C ARG A 193 -2.75 -7.03 -35.69
N ILE A 194 -3.39 -6.76 -34.55
CA ILE A 194 -4.76 -7.17 -34.31
C ILE A 194 -5.62 -6.31 -35.23
N GLU A 195 -5.89 -6.82 -36.44
CA GLU A 195 -7.03 -6.33 -37.20
C GLU A 195 -8.27 -6.83 -36.47
N PHE A 196 -8.95 -5.93 -35.78
CA PHE A 196 -10.33 -6.18 -35.37
C PHE A 196 -11.13 -6.37 -36.65
N PRO A 197 -11.69 -7.56 -36.93
CA PRO A 197 -12.55 -7.70 -38.09
C PRO A 197 -13.76 -6.80 -37.83
N LEU A 198 -13.82 -5.69 -38.56
CA LEU A 198 -15.04 -4.91 -38.64
C LEU A 198 -16.15 -5.84 -39.14
N PRO A 199 -17.33 -5.87 -38.51
CA PRO A 199 -18.44 -6.62 -39.05
C PRO A 199 -18.74 -6.09 -40.46
N THR A 200 -18.52 -6.93 -41.47
CA THR A 200 -18.95 -6.70 -42.86
C THR A 200 -20.27 -7.42 -43.10
N PRO A 201 -21.24 -6.79 -43.79
CA PRO A 201 -21.17 -5.44 -44.37
C PRO A 201 -21.28 -4.35 -43.31
N PRO A 202 -20.72 -3.15 -43.57
CA PRO A 202 -20.70 -2.06 -42.60
C PRO A 202 -22.13 -1.67 -42.16
N PRO A 203 -22.33 -1.26 -40.90
CA PRO A 203 -23.61 -0.73 -40.48
C PRO A 203 -23.97 0.46 -41.37
N HIS A 204 -25.16 0.41 -41.96
CA HIS A 204 -25.74 1.53 -42.70
C HIS A 204 -26.03 2.66 -41.69
N TRP A 205 -25.05 3.53 -41.47
CA TRP A 205 -25.26 4.73 -40.68
C TRP A 205 -26.29 5.59 -41.42
N LYS A 206 -27.48 5.75 -40.82
CA LYS A 206 -28.42 6.79 -41.26
C LYS A 206 -27.65 8.11 -41.22
N LYS A 207 -27.55 8.77 -42.37
CA LYS A 207 -26.90 10.09 -42.49
C LYS A 207 -27.49 11.02 -41.45
N TRP A 208 -26.67 11.46 -40.51
CA TRP A 208 -27.03 12.52 -39.56
C TRP A 208 -27.41 13.77 -40.37
N PRO A 209 -28.49 14.49 -40.05
CA PRO A 209 -28.82 15.72 -40.76
C PRO A 209 -27.63 16.71 -40.66
N PRO A 210 -27.32 17.44 -41.74
CA PRO A 210 -26.18 18.35 -41.76
C PRO A 210 -26.33 19.39 -40.64
N LYS A 211 -25.22 19.67 -39.94
CA LYS A 211 -25.17 20.67 -38.87
C LYS A 211 -25.72 22.02 -39.39
N PRO A 212 -26.61 22.69 -38.65
CA PRO A 212 -27.09 24.02 -39.04
C PRO A 212 -25.90 24.99 -39.13
N LYS A 213 -25.89 25.83 -40.19
CA LYS A 213 -24.81 26.79 -40.44
C LYS A 213 -24.65 27.73 -39.24
N PRO A 214 -23.41 28.04 -38.82
CA PRO A 214 -23.17 28.97 -37.71
C PRO A 214 -23.75 30.34 -38.05
N LYS A 215 -24.51 30.92 -37.11
CA LYS A 215 -25.02 32.29 -37.22
C LYS A 215 -23.84 33.28 -37.34
N PRO A 216 -23.93 34.33 -38.17
CA PRO A 216 -22.88 35.34 -38.25
C PRO A 216 -22.67 36.00 -36.88
N LYS A 217 -21.40 36.17 -36.50
CA LYS A 217 -21.01 36.86 -35.27
C LYS A 217 -21.57 38.30 -35.30
N PRO A 218 -22.13 38.82 -34.20
CA PRO A 218 -22.48 40.23 -34.11
C PRO A 218 -21.21 41.09 -34.28
N GLN A 219 -21.28 42.10 -35.12
CA GLN A 219 -20.23 43.12 -35.26
C GLN A 219 -20.05 43.87 -33.93
N PRO A 220 -18.81 44.15 -33.50
CA PRO A 220 -18.59 45.05 -32.38
C PRO A 220 -19.08 46.47 -32.73
N PRO A 221 -19.60 47.23 -31.76
CA PRO A 221 -20.07 48.60 -32.00
C PRO A 221 -18.91 49.49 -32.45
N SER A 222 -19.16 50.29 -33.47
CA SER A 222 -18.24 51.29 -34.01
C SER A 222 -17.88 52.32 -32.92
N THR A 223 -16.65 52.26 -32.42
CA THR A 223 -16.07 53.36 -31.65
C THR A 223 -15.74 54.49 -32.60
N SER A 224 -16.62 55.49 -32.67
CA SER A 224 -16.33 56.79 -33.25
C SER A 224 -15.28 57.49 -32.39
N THR A 225 -14.09 57.69 -32.94
CA THR A 225 -13.06 58.57 -32.39
C THR A 225 -13.50 60.03 -32.58
N PRO A 226 -13.67 60.85 -31.53
CA PRO A 226 -13.74 62.29 -31.71
C PRO A 226 -12.31 62.86 -31.81
N THR A 227 -12.00 63.40 -32.97
CA THR A 227 -10.88 64.33 -33.18
C THR A 227 -11.14 65.59 -32.35
N SER A 228 -10.30 65.84 -31.34
CA SER A 228 -10.19 67.14 -30.69
C SER A 228 -8.71 67.48 -30.50
N THR A 229 -8.29 68.49 -31.26
CA THR A 229 -7.01 69.19 -31.27
C THR A 229 -6.56 69.63 -29.87
N PRO A 230 -5.25 69.65 -29.57
CA PRO A 230 -4.73 70.06 -28.27
C PRO A 230 -4.62 71.58 -28.15
N GLN A 231 -5.05 72.12 -27.00
CA GLN A 231 -4.83 73.51 -26.61
C GLN A 231 -3.79 73.55 -25.45
N PRO A 232 -2.77 74.42 -25.50
CA PRO A 232 -1.63 74.39 -24.56
C PRO A 232 -1.96 74.94 -23.17
N PRO A 233 -1.21 74.53 -22.12
CA PRO A 233 -1.48 74.88 -20.73
C PRO A 233 -1.02 76.30 -20.37
N ALA A 234 -1.85 76.98 -19.56
CA ALA A 234 -1.52 78.21 -18.88
C ALA A 234 -0.65 77.95 -17.64
N THR A 235 0.36 78.79 -17.49
CA THR A 235 1.31 78.92 -16.38
C THR A 235 0.69 79.36 -15.05
N GLY A 236 1.16 78.79 -13.94
CA GLY A 236 1.08 79.31 -12.56
C GLY A 236 1.47 78.21 -11.57
N SER A 237 2.69 78.11 -11.05
CA SER A 237 3.39 78.93 -10.01
C SER A 237 2.90 78.69 -8.57
N GLY A 238 3.78 78.12 -7.75
CA GLY A 238 3.69 77.98 -6.28
C GLY A 238 3.36 76.55 -5.83
N THR A 239 3.99 75.93 -4.81
CA THR A 239 4.97 76.38 -3.81
C THR A 239 5.49 75.13 -3.06
N GLU A 240 6.72 75.20 -2.52
CA GLU A 240 7.24 74.54 -1.29
C GLU A 240 7.27 73.00 -1.19
N GLU A 241 8.43 72.32 -1.17
CA GLU A 241 9.45 72.20 -0.09
C GLU A 241 8.88 71.86 1.30
N GLY A 242 9.26 70.68 1.83
CA GLY A 242 8.99 70.31 3.22
C GLY A 242 9.08 68.83 3.53
N THR A 243 10.33 68.34 3.62
CA THR A 243 10.86 67.21 4.43
C THR A 243 10.19 65.84 4.38
#